data_AF-A0A1D3JEY7-F1
#
_entry.id   AF-A0A1D3JEY7-F1
#
_cell.length_a   1.000
_cell.length_b   1.000
_cell.length_c   1.000
_cell.angle_alpha   90.00
_cell.angle_beta   90.00
_cell.angle_gamma   90.00
#
_symmetry.space_group_name_H-M   'P 1'
#
loop_
_entity.id
_entity.type
_entity.pdbx_description
1 polymer ?
#
loop_
_entity_poly.entity_id
_entity_poly.type
_entity_poly.pdbx_seq_one_letter_code
_entity_poly.pdbx_strand_id
1 'polypeptide(L)'
;MEDWIFNFDAKILNIYMVNPTDELINIQDKRCRDLNYYINYVLHYIPKITNHRENSAEIKEKFENFLIGIFSSWKHDRSSKKFKCTRVEKDYTPKMELIKELDDFCENKNAFKAKLKTYDKIKCCKYANHVNNRKSFFHNVISSVPSYKNDLDFHINEKCTLKKFGATFPNVTCNEHN
;
A
#
# COMPACT_ATOMS: atom_id res chain seq x y z
N MET A 1 18.29 4.08 -22.59
CA MET A 1 18.14 3.68 -21.18
C MET A 1 16.68 3.88 -20.80
N GLU A 2 15.76 3.37 -21.65
CA GLU A 2 14.31 3.32 -21.42
C GLU A 2 13.90 2.01 -20.72
N ASP A 3 14.83 1.05 -20.58
CA ASP A 3 14.54 -0.32 -20.12
C ASP A 3 13.86 -0.36 -18.75
N TRP A 4 14.14 0.60 -17.86
CA TRP A 4 13.58 0.58 -16.51
C TRP A 4 12.06 0.87 -16.51
N ILE A 5 11.57 1.80 -17.33
CA ILE A 5 10.15 2.14 -17.38
C ILE A 5 9.38 1.02 -18.10
N PHE A 6 9.94 0.45 -19.16
CA PHE A 6 9.36 -0.74 -19.81
C PHE A 6 9.34 -1.95 -18.87
N ASN A 7 10.38 -2.15 -18.06
CA ASN A 7 10.40 -3.19 -17.03
C ASN A 7 9.35 -2.93 -15.95
N PHE A 8 9.09 -1.66 -15.60
CA PHE A 8 8.05 -1.30 -14.65
C PHE A 8 6.65 -1.57 -15.23
N ASP A 9 6.40 -1.18 -16.48
CA ASP A 9 5.18 -1.45 -17.22
C ASP A 9 4.91 -2.96 -17.31
N ALA A 10 5.93 -3.74 -17.68
CA ALA A 10 5.85 -5.20 -17.72
C ALA A 10 5.53 -5.80 -16.35
N LYS A 11 6.09 -5.25 -15.26
CA LYS A 11 5.74 -5.68 -13.89
C LYS A 11 4.29 -5.36 -13.54
N ILE A 12 3.76 -4.20 -13.92
CA ILE A 12 2.34 -3.87 -13.71
C ILE A 12 1.46 -4.90 -14.44
N LEU A 13 1.74 -5.16 -15.72
CA LEU A 13 0.99 -6.15 -16.50
C LEU A 13 1.06 -7.55 -15.86
N ASN A 14 2.25 -8.03 -15.51
CA ASN A 14 2.43 -9.37 -14.95
C ASN A 14 1.74 -9.55 -13.59
N ILE A 15 1.84 -8.54 -12.70
CA ILE A 15 1.33 -8.64 -11.32
C ILE A 15 -0.20 -8.47 -11.26
N TYR A 16 -0.78 -7.67 -12.16
CA TYR A 16 -2.18 -7.25 -12.06
C TYR A 16 -3.08 -7.75 -13.21
N MET A 17 -2.53 -8.17 -14.34
CA MET A 17 -3.33 -8.67 -15.48
C MET A 17 -3.26 -10.18 -15.69
N VAL A 18 -2.12 -10.83 -15.43
CA VAL A 18 -1.89 -12.19 -15.94
C VAL A 18 -2.51 -13.29 -15.08
N ASN A 19 -2.68 -13.13 -13.75
CA ASN A 19 -3.23 -14.21 -12.91
C ASN A 19 -3.88 -13.72 -11.60
N PRO A 20 -5.14 -13.27 -11.57
CA PRO A 20 -5.87 -13.22 -10.32
C PRO A 20 -6.32 -14.64 -9.94
N THR A 21 -5.58 -15.28 -9.04
CA THR A 21 -6.11 -16.40 -8.24
C THR A 21 -7.26 -15.89 -7.36
N ASP A 22 -8.16 -16.76 -6.91
CA ASP A 22 -9.27 -16.36 -6.02
C ASP A 22 -8.77 -15.68 -4.71
N GLU A 23 -7.53 -15.97 -4.28
CA GLU A 23 -6.86 -15.29 -3.17
C GLU A 23 -6.64 -13.78 -3.41
N LEU A 24 -6.44 -13.37 -4.67
CA LEU A 24 -6.15 -11.99 -5.04
C LEU A 24 -7.38 -11.08 -5.00
N ILE A 25 -8.59 -11.66 -5.09
CA ILE A 25 -9.85 -10.92 -5.00
C ILE A 25 -10.03 -10.35 -3.59
N ASN A 26 -9.69 -11.13 -2.56
CA ASN A 26 -9.88 -10.73 -1.16
C ASN A 26 -8.96 -9.59 -0.68
N ILE A 27 -7.89 -9.30 -1.43
CA ILE A 27 -6.95 -8.20 -1.14
C ILE A 27 -6.94 -7.11 -2.22
N GLN A 28 -7.93 -7.15 -3.12
CA GLN A 28 -7.99 -6.30 -4.29
C GLN A 28 -7.94 -4.79 -3.96
N ASP A 29 -8.70 -4.35 -2.95
CA ASP A 29 -8.72 -2.94 -2.55
C ASP A 29 -7.35 -2.46 -2.07
N LYS A 30 -6.67 -3.27 -1.26
CA LYS A 30 -5.31 -2.97 -0.78
C LYS A 30 -4.33 -2.91 -1.95
N ARG A 31 -4.34 -3.93 -2.81
CA ARG A 31 -3.51 -3.97 -4.01
C ARG A 31 -3.73 -2.76 -4.92
N CYS A 32 -4.97 -2.28 -5.03
CA CYS A 32 -5.28 -1.07 -5.79
C CYS A 32 -4.72 0.19 -5.12
N ARG A 33 -4.75 0.29 -3.79
CA ARG A 33 -4.11 1.40 -3.05
C ARG A 33 -2.59 1.37 -3.21
N ASP A 34 -1.96 0.22 -3.08
CA ASP A 34 -0.51 0.05 -3.28
C ASP A 34 -0.09 0.43 -4.70
N LEU A 35 -0.82 -0.05 -5.71
CA LEU A 35 -0.56 0.29 -7.11
C LEU A 35 -0.64 1.80 -7.33
N ASN A 36 -1.69 2.46 -6.83
CA ASN A 36 -1.83 3.90 -6.92
C ASN A 36 -0.70 4.65 -6.21
N TYR A 37 -0.29 4.19 -5.03
CA TYR A 37 0.87 4.75 -4.32
C TYR A 37 2.13 4.65 -5.19
N TYR A 38 2.46 3.47 -5.73
CA TYR A 38 3.69 3.28 -6.51
C TYR A 38 3.68 4.06 -7.81
N ILE A 39 2.53 4.16 -8.47
CA ILE A 39 2.38 5.00 -9.67
C ILE A 39 2.64 6.47 -9.34
N ASN A 40 2.00 7.01 -8.29
CA ASN A 40 2.20 8.40 -7.87
C ASN A 40 3.68 8.64 -7.51
N TYR A 41 4.30 7.71 -6.80
CA TYR A 41 5.72 7.74 -6.47
C TYR A 41 6.58 7.79 -7.73
N VAL A 42 6.42 6.84 -8.65
CA VAL A 42 7.21 6.77 -9.89
C VAL A 42 7.04 8.04 -10.72
N LEU A 43 5.81 8.50 -10.95
CA LEU A 43 5.53 9.74 -11.69
C LEU A 43 6.24 10.95 -11.08
N HIS A 44 6.27 11.06 -9.75
CA HIS A 44 6.96 12.14 -9.05
C HIS A 44 8.49 12.05 -9.21
N TYR A 45 9.05 10.84 -9.22
CA TYR A 45 10.49 10.62 -9.28
C TYR A 45 11.05 10.48 -10.69
N ILE A 46 10.24 10.35 -11.75
CA ILE A 46 10.71 10.31 -13.15
C ILE A 46 11.73 11.43 -13.46
N PRO A 47 11.47 12.72 -13.17
CA PRO A 47 12.43 13.79 -13.47
C PRO A 47 13.76 13.63 -12.74
N LYS A 48 13.75 13.04 -11.53
CA LYS A 48 14.93 12.78 -10.71
C LYS A 48 15.70 11.55 -11.21
N ILE A 49 14.99 10.49 -11.63
CA ILE A 49 15.56 9.23 -12.12
C ILE A 49 16.28 9.45 -13.46
N THR A 50 15.70 10.25 -14.36
CA THR A 50 16.28 10.49 -15.69
C THR A 50 17.49 11.42 -15.67
N ASN A 51 17.80 12.05 -14.53
CA ASN A 51 18.94 12.96 -14.32
C ASN A 51 19.06 14.03 -15.43
N HIS A 52 17.93 14.49 -15.98
CA HIS A 52 17.85 15.40 -17.13
C HIS A 52 18.56 14.94 -18.42
N ARG A 53 18.96 13.66 -18.53
CA ARG A 53 19.65 13.09 -19.70
C ARG A 53 18.71 12.65 -20.80
N GLU A 54 17.48 12.34 -20.43
CA GLU A 54 16.38 11.96 -21.32
C GLU A 54 15.25 12.98 -21.16
N ASN A 55 14.39 13.08 -22.17
CA ASN A 55 13.23 13.96 -22.13
C ASN A 55 12.23 13.42 -21.08
N SER A 56 12.37 13.87 -19.83
CA SER A 56 11.54 13.43 -18.70
C SER A 56 10.06 13.69 -18.91
N ALA A 57 9.72 14.73 -19.69
CA ALA A 57 8.35 15.03 -20.07
C ALA A 57 7.78 13.94 -21.00
N GLU A 58 8.55 13.52 -22.00
CA GLU A 58 8.15 12.45 -22.93
C GLU A 58 8.01 11.10 -22.23
N ILE A 59 8.94 10.75 -21.32
CA ILE A 59 8.85 9.50 -20.54
C ILE A 59 7.61 9.51 -19.65
N LYS A 60 7.36 10.64 -18.98
CA LYS A 60 6.18 10.81 -18.13
C LYS A 60 4.90 10.68 -18.95
N GLU A 61 4.82 11.34 -20.10
CA GLU A 61 3.66 11.28 -21.00
C GLU A 61 3.40 9.86 -21.53
N LYS A 62 4.44 9.15 -22.00
CA LYS A 62 4.33 7.75 -22.44
C LYS A 62 3.79 6.86 -21.32
N PHE A 63 4.31 7.02 -20.11
CA PHE A 63 3.87 6.25 -18.96
C PHE A 63 2.43 6.59 -18.55
N GLU A 64 2.04 7.87 -18.53
CA GLU A 64 0.66 8.30 -18.27
C GLU A 64 -0.32 7.71 -19.30
N ASN A 65 0.03 7.72 -20.59
CA ASN A 65 -0.77 7.10 -21.65
C ASN A 65 -0.95 5.59 -21.44
N PHE A 66 0.13 4.89 -21.06
CA PHE A 66 0.07 3.47 -20.71
C PHE A 66 -0.89 3.21 -19.53
N LEU A 67 -0.81 4.03 -18.47
CA LEU A 67 -1.69 3.93 -17.31
C LEU A 67 -3.16 4.17 -17.69
N ILE A 68 -3.45 5.19 -18.50
CA ILE A 68 -4.82 5.45 -18.98
C ILE A 68 -5.37 4.21 -19.68
N GLY A 69 -4.59 3.59 -20.56
CA GLY A 69 -4.99 2.36 -21.26
C GLY A 69 -5.31 1.21 -20.31
N ILE A 70 -4.42 0.95 -19.34
CA ILE A 70 -4.61 -0.13 -18.36
C ILE A 70 -5.84 0.10 -17.48
N PHE A 71 -5.95 1.26 -16.85
CA PHE A 71 -7.06 1.52 -15.92
C PHE A 71 -8.41 1.57 -16.65
N SER A 72 -8.44 2.05 -17.90
CA SER A 72 -9.62 1.97 -18.75
C SER A 72 -10.01 0.53 -19.04
N SER A 73 -9.03 -0.33 -19.36
CA SER A 73 -9.29 -1.75 -19.58
C SER A 73 -9.92 -2.44 -18.36
N TRP A 74 -9.46 -2.11 -17.14
CA TRP A 74 -10.01 -2.65 -15.89
C TRP A 74 -11.39 -2.11 -15.54
N LYS A 75 -11.66 -0.84 -15.87
CA LYS A 75 -12.96 -0.20 -15.64
C LYS A 75 -14.07 -0.79 -16.53
N HIS A 76 -13.74 -1.11 -17.78
CA HIS A 76 -14.72 -1.59 -18.76
C HIS A 76 -14.88 -3.12 -18.79
N ASP A 77 -14.04 -3.86 -18.06
CA ASP A 77 -14.15 -5.31 -17.97
C ASP A 77 -15.33 -5.74 -17.07
N ARG A 78 -16.29 -6.46 -17.67
CA ARG A 78 -17.47 -6.99 -16.98
C ARG A 78 -17.26 -8.39 -16.38
N SER A 79 -16.13 -9.03 -16.64
CA SER A 79 -15.81 -10.34 -16.06
C SER A 79 -15.50 -10.19 -14.57
N SER A 80 -15.99 -11.15 -13.77
CA SER A 80 -15.64 -11.26 -12.35
C SER A 80 -14.20 -11.73 -12.11
N LYS A 81 -13.49 -12.10 -13.18
CA LYS A 81 -12.18 -12.75 -13.14
C LYS A 81 -11.00 -11.79 -13.35
N LYS A 82 -11.21 -10.48 -13.42
CA LYS A 82 -10.11 -9.52 -13.55
C LYS A 82 -10.03 -8.55 -12.37
N PHE A 83 -8.80 -8.16 -12.08
CA PHE A 83 -8.47 -7.14 -11.10
C PHE A 83 -9.20 -5.84 -11.45
N LYS A 84 -10.01 -5.31 -10.53
CA LYS A 84 -10.67 -4.00 -10.69
C LYS A 84 -9.97 -2.99 -9.82
N CYS A 85 -9.42 -1.95 -10.45
CA CYS A 85 -8.79 -0.86 -9.75
C CYS A 85 -9.09 0.44 -10.49
N THR A 86 -9.33 1.51 -9.74
CA THR A 86 -9.53 2.85 -10.28
C THR A 86 -8.30 3.69 -9.97
N ARG A 87 -7.87 4.49 -10.94
CA ARG A 87 -6.75 5.40 -10.79
C ARG A 87 -7.14 6.55 -9.86
N VAL A 88 -6.30 6.85 -8.89
CA VAL A 88 -6.41 7.97 -7.95
C VAL A 88 -5.20 8.88 -8.15
N GLU A 89 -5.33 9.78 -9.13
CA GLU A 89 -4.28 10.73 -9.48
C GLU A 89 -4.08 11.75 -8.35
N LYS A 90 -2.87 11.77 -7.79
CA LYS A 90 -2.45 12.71 -6.76
C LYS A 90 -0.95 12.93 -6.88
N ASP A 91 -0.50 14.17 -6.62
CA ASP A 91 0.91 14.44 -6.47
C ASP A 91 1.47 13.69 -5.27
N TYR A 92 2.59 13.00 -5.47
CA TYR A 92 3.25 12.30 -4.39
C TYR A 92 3.67 13.28 -3.29
N THR A 93 3.36 12.92 -2.04
CA THR A 93 3.82 13.64 -0.86
C THR A 93 4.42 12.66 0.15
N PRO A 94 5.35 13.09 1.01
CA PRO A 94 5.86 12.24 2.09
C PRO A 94 4.77 11.66 3.01
N LYS A 95 3.61 12.32 3.10
CA LYS A 95 2.43 11.80 3.83
C LYS A 95 1.93 10.47 3.25
N MET A 96 2.01 10.28 1.93
CA MET A 96 1.58 9.03 1.28
C MET A 96 2.40 7.82 1.75
N GLU A 97 3.69 8.00 2.03
CA GLU A 97 4.53 6.95 2.63
C GLU A 97 4.00 6.52 3.99
N LEU A 98 3.63 7.49 4.83
CA LEU A 98 3.09 7.21 6.16
C LEU A 98 1.73 6.50 6.09
N ILE A 99 0.89 6.87 5.11
CA ILE A 99 -0.39 6.20 4.86
C ILE A 99 -0.15 4.76 4.42
N LYS A 100 0.82 4.53 3.51
CA LYS A 100 1.22 3.19 3.08
C LYS A 100 1.72 2.34 4.24
N GLU A 101 2.60 2.88 5.08
CA GLU A 101 3.12 2.18 6.26
C GLU A 101 2.02 1.79 7.25
N LEU A 102 0.96 2.61 7.37
CA LEU A 102 -0.21 2.28 8.19
C LEU A 102 -1.02 1.14 7.57
N ASP A 103 -1.27 1.19 6.26
CA ASP A 103 -2.01 0.15 5.52
C ASP A 103 -1.27 -1.20 5.57
N ASP A 104 0.06 -1.19 5.37
CA ASP A 104 0.93 -2.37 5.47
C ASP A 104 0.94 -2.95 6.87
N PHE A 105 1.02 -2.12 7.91
CA PHE A 105 0.87 -2.58 9.28
C PHE A 105 -0.49 -3.27 9.50
N CYS A 106 -1.57 -2.73 8.97
CA CYS A 106 -2.91 -3.29 9.15
C CYS A 106 -3.12 -4.62 8.41
N GLU A 107 -2.56 -4.77 7.22
CA GLU A 107 -2.51 -6.06 6.54
C GLU A 107 -1.71 -7.08 7.36
N ASN A 108 -0.51 -6.71 7.80
CA ASN A 108 0.34 -7.58 8.61
C ASN A 108 -0.38 -8.00 9.89
N LYS A 109 -1.05 -7.08 10.59
CA LYS A 109 -1.88 -7.37 11.76
C LYS A 109 -2.94 -8.45 11.47
N ASN A 110 -3.65 -8.33 10.35
CA ASN A 110 -4.67 -9.32 9.97
C ASN A 110 -4.04 -10.67 9.61
N ALA A 111 -2.92 -10.68 8.89
CA ALA A 111 -2.18 -11.88 8.55
C ALA A 111 -1.65 -12.60 9.79
N PHE A 112 -1.10 -11.87 10.76
CA PHE A 112 -0.65 -12.43 12.05
C PHE A 112 -1.82 -13.00 12.85
N LYS A 113 -2.96 -12.31 12.90
CA LYS A 113 -4.17 -12.83 13.56
C LYS A 113 -4.60 -14.18 12.96
N ALA A 114 -4.53 -14.34 11.64
CA ALA A 114 -4.81 -15.61 10.98
C ALA A 114 -3.78 -16.70 11.33
N LYS A 115 -2.48 -16.35 11.35
CA LYS A 115 -1.38 -17.26 11.68
C LYS A 115 -1.38 -17.72 13.15
N LEU A 116 -1.94 -16.92 14.05
CA LEU A 116 -2.04 -17.19 15.48
C LEU A 116 -3.38 -17.85 15.88
N LYS A 117 -4.15 -18.38 14.92
CA LYS A 117 -5.30 -19.26 15.22
C LYS A 117 -4.87 -20.46 16.09
N THR A 118 -3.67 -20.99 15.82
CA THR A 118 -2.98 -21.91 16.72
C THR A 118 -1.89 -21.13 17.41
N TYR A 119 -1.88 -21.14 18.75
CA TYR A 119 -0.92 -20.38 19.52
C TYR A 119 0.51 -20.86 19.25
N ASP A 120 1.40 -19.90 19.04
CA ASP A 120 2.83 -20.10 18.87
C ASP A 120 3.53 -18.91 19.53
N LYS A 121 4.25 -19.16 20.62
CA LYS A 121 4.88 -18.12 21.43
C LYS A 121 5.88 -17.30 20.62
N ILE A 122 6.67 -17.94 19.74
CA ILE A 122 7.69 -17.25 18.94
C ILE A 122 7.01 -16.31 17.94
N LYS A 123 5.98 -16.79 17.23
CA LYS A 123 5.20 -15.97 16.30
C LYS A 123 4.47 -14.84 17.04
N CYS A 124 3.92 -15.11 18.21
CA CYS A 124 3.27 -14.11 19.04
C CYS A 124 4.26 -13.01 19.44
N CYS A 125 5.41 -13.35 20.01
CA CYS A 125 6.40 -12.37 20.45
C CYS A 125 6.93 -11.52 19.27
N LYS A 126 7.16 -12.14 18.12
CA LYS A 126 7.51 -11.41 16.88
C LYS A 126 6.43 -10.40 16.50
N TYR A 127 5.17 -10.80 16.56
CA TYR A 127 4.05 -9.91 16.27
C TYR A 127 3.92 -8.79 17.31
N ALA A 128 4.02 -9.10 18.60
CA ALA A 128 3.98 -8.11 19.68
C ALA A 128 5.07 -7.04 19.53
N ASN A 129 6.30 -7.44 19.20
CA ASN A 129 7.39 -6.52 18.91
C ASN A 129 7.09 -5.64 17.69
N HIS A 130 6.55 -6.22 16.61
CA HIS A 130 6.15 -5.46 15.43
C HIS A 130 5.07 -4.41 15.76
N VAL A 131 4.05 -4.77 16.54
CA VAL A 131 2.99 -3.84 16.97
C VAL A 131 3.57 -2.73 17.85
N ASN A 132 4.41 -3.05 18.82
CA ASN A 132 5.03 -2.05 19.70
C ASN A 132 5.93 -1.08 18.92
N ASN A 133 6.73 -1.58 17.97
CA ASN A 133 7.56 -0.74 17.11
C ASN A 133 6.73 0.21 16.26
N ARG A 134 5.68 -0.30 15.59
CA ARG A 134 4.80 0.54 14.76
C ARG A 134 3.96 1.52 15.58
N LYS A 135 3.53 1.11 16.78
CA LYS A 135 2.87 1.98 17.75
C LYS A 135 3.76 3.16 18.14
N SER A 136 5.01 2.89 18.52
CA SER A 136 5.98 3.94 18.87
C SER A 136 6.24 4.89 17.69
N PHE A 137 6.45 4.33 16.49
CA PHE A 137 6.64 5.12 15.27
C PHE A 137 5.47 6.08 15.01
N PHE A 138 4.23 5.58 14.95
CA PHE A 138 3.07 6.42 14.67
C PHE A 138 2.71 7.38 15.81
N HIS A 139 3.05 7.03 17.06
CA HIS A 139 2.96 7.96 18.17
C HIS A 139 3.88 9.17 17.98
N ASN A 140 5.11 8.95 17.51
CA ASN A 140 6.05 10.02 17.21
C ASN A 140 5.60 10.86 16.00
N VAL A 141 5.08 10.21 14.95
CA VAL A 141 4.48 10.91 13.80
C VAL A 141 3.35 11.84 14.23
N ILE A 142 2.42 11.37 15.07
CA ILE A 142 1.31 12.18 15.59
C ILE A 142 1.83 13.29 16.51
N SER A 143 2.83 13.01 17.35
CA SER A 143 3.43 14.03 18.22
C SER A 143 4.05 15.17 17.41
N SER A 144 4.73 14.85 16.30
CA SER A 144 5.33 15.84 15.41
C SER A 144 4.30 16.57 14.53
N VAL A 145 3.24 15.89 14.11
CA VAL A 145 2.17 16.45 13.26
C VAL A 145 0.80 16.10 13.85
N PRO A 146 0.32 16.84 14.87
CA PRO A 146 -0.91 16.49 15.60
C PRO A 146 -2.17 16.38 14.73
N SER A 147 -2.23 17.11 13.63
CA SER A 147 -3.35 17.06 12.68
C SER A 147 -3.56 15.66 12.07
N TYR A 148 -2.49 14.85 11.92
CA TYR A 148 -2.58 13.50 11.36
C TYR A 148 -3.44 12.54 12.19
N LYS A 149 -3.65 12.82 13.48
CA LYS A 149 -4.50 11.98 14.34
C LYS A 149 -5.95 11.90 13.83
N ASN A 150 -6.48 13.00 13.29
CA ASN A 150 -7.87 13.12 12.85
C ASN A 150 -8.02 13.21 11.33
N ASP A 151 -6.92 13.07 10.62
CA ASP A 151 -6.86 13.19 9.17
C ASP A 151 -7.47 11.95 8.50
N LEU A 152 -8.42 12.18 7.59
CA LEU A 152 -9.17 11.13 6.91
C LEU A 152 -8.31 10.30 5.97
N ASP A 153 -7.18 10.82 5.48
CA ASP A 153 -6.27 10.04 4.64
C ASP A 153 -5.64 8.87 5.40
N PHE A 154 -5.57 8.95 6.74
CA PHE A 154 -5.12 7.86 7.61
C PHE A 154 -6.29 6.96 8.08
N HIS A 155 -7.45 7.02 7.44
CA HIS A 155 -8.55 6.08 7.65
C HIS A 155 -8.55 5.03 6.55
N ILE A 156 -7.90 3.89 6.79
CA ILE A 156 -7.90 2.75 5.87
C ILE A 156 -9.22 1.95 5.99
N ASN A 157 -9.64 1.73 7.24
CA ASN A 157 -10.96 1.17 7.59
C ASN A 157 -11.24 1.38 9.08
N GLU A 158 -12.42 0.98 9.54
CA GLU A 158 -12.88 1.14 10.93
C GLU A 158 -11.94 0.58 12.01
N LYS A 159 -11.12 -0.43 11.68
CA LYS A 159 -10.15 -1.08 12.59
C LYS A 159 -8.71 -0.69 12.31
N CYS A 160 -8.49 0.20 11.34
CA CYS A 160 -7.20 0.66 10.87
C CYS A 160 -7.26 2.17 10.59
N THR A 161 -7.04 2.95 11.65
CA THR A 161 -6.99 4.42 11.57
C THR A 161 -6.20 5.04 12.71
N LEU A 162 -5.53 6.18 12.48
CA LEU A 162 -4.86 6.92 13.55
C LEU A 162 -5.85 7.51 14.58
N LYS A 163 -7.10 7.78 14.18
CA LYS A 163 -8.14 8.30 15.08
C LYS A 163 -8.46 7.32 16.21
N LYS A 164 -8.49 6.02 15.90
CA LYS A 164 -8.72 4.91 16.86
C LYS A 164 -7.40 4.24 17.21
N PHE A 165 -6.41 5.04 17.62
CA PHE A 165 -5.01 4.62 17.81
C PHE A 165 -4.84 3.31 18.60
N GLY A 166 -5.48 3.17 19.76
CA GLY A 166 -5.38 1.96 20.58
C GLY A 166 -5.98 0.69 19.95
N ALA A 167 -7.03 0.83 19.11
CA ALA A 167 -7.60 -0.29 18.37
C ALA A 167 -6.75 -0.67 17.15
N THR A 168 -6.12 0.33 16.53
CA THR A 168 -5.17 0.13 15.44
C THR A 168 -3.92 -0.58 15.95
N PHE A 169 -3.31 -0.08 17.03
CA PHE A 169 -2.10 -0.59 17.66
C PHE A 169 -2.39 -1.17 19.06
N PRO A 170 -2.97 -2.39 19.15
CA PRO A 170 -3.32 -3.00 20.42
C PRO A 170 -2.06 -3.39 21.22
N ASN A 171 -2.20 -3.48 22.54
CA ASN A 171 -1.18 -4.15 23.35
C ASN A 171 -1.32 -5.67 23.15
N VAL A 172 -0.23 -6.33 22.76
CA VAL A 172 -0.19 -7.78 22.54
C VAL A 172 0.64 -8.43 23.63
N THR A 173 0.03 -9.36 24.36
CA THR A 173 0.69 -10.14 25.42
C THR A 173 0.81 -11.59 24.99
N CYS A 174 1.99 -12.19 25.17
CA CYS A 174 2.29 -13.56 24.74
C CYS A 174 2.53 -14.44 25.97
N ASN A 175 1.44 -14.94 26.54
CA ASN A 175 1.48 -15.82 27.72
C ASN A 175 1.14 -17.25 27.30
N GLU A 176 1.81 -18.25 27.88
CA GLU A 176 1.62 -19.67 27.57
C GLU A 176 0.33 -20.27 28.17
N HIS A 177 -0.40 -19.53 29.01
CA HIS A 177 -1.57 -20.03 29.71
C HIS A 177 -2.85 -19.35 29.21
N ASN A 178 -3.54 -20.03 28.30
CA ASN A 178 -5.00 -19.99 28.15
C ASN A 178 -5.50 -21.43 28.24
#